data_AF-A0A6G0IDU5-F1
#
_entry.id   AF-A0A6G0IDU5-F1
#
_cell.length_a   1.000
_cell.length_b   1.000
_cell.length_c   1.000
_cell.angle_alpha   90.00
_cell.angle_beta   90.00
_cell.angle_gamma   90.00
#
_symmetry.space_group_name_H-M   'P 1'
#
loop_
_entity.id
_entity.type
_entity.pdbx_description
1 polymer ?
#
loop_
_entity_poly.entity_id
_entity_poly.type
_entity_poly.pdbx_seq_one_letter_code
_entity_poly.pdbx_strand_id
1 'polypeptide(L)'
;MQLFGNRFSFQTKNGVTVADRKNFDTILWSMVTVFQILTQEDWNLVLYNGMSATFPWAVLYFVGLIVLERNIILNILMGIVERWIIDMSSYGFSTIFPIEMLFKSPSSQITHYSPMRWSIYDLCVSDFLDYFTTAIVFISVLMMAFEHYNQPECIDKLVEYSYYVFTAVLIMEVALKLVAFGVLRFFKSRWNLLDVAVALSSIISIVVDKTIAKVFLNNPSILRVCRVLRLAQVLKNIRLLLTTIIKTLSQVENICLLFTFFFFIYAVLGVELFGRLCESHYELDAYTESYCCFN
;
A
#
# COMPACT_ATOMS: atom_id res chain seq x y z
N MET A 1 -6.56 25.48 -29.86
CA MET A 1 -7.11 25.92 -31.16
C MET A 1 -6.30 27.04 -31.78
N GLN A 2 -6.40 28.28 -31.30
CA GLN A 2 -5.66 29.40 -31.89
C GLN A 2 -4.13 29.22 -31.79
N LEU A 3 -3.66 28.64 -30.68
CA LEU A 3 -2.23 28.39 -30.47
C LEU A 3 -1.73 27.07 -31.09
N PHE A 4 -2.56 26.03 -31.06
CA PHE A 4 -2.16 24.62 -31.26
C PHE A 4 -2.88 23.89 -32.41
N GLY A 5 -3.77 24.56 -33.15
CA GLY A 5 -4.60 23.93 -34.18
C GLY A 5 -3.78 23.47 -35.40
N ASN A 6 -4.04 22.26 -35.88
CA ASN A 6 -3.34 21.55 -36.96
C ASN A 6 -1.82 21.40 -36.75
N ARG A 7 -1.35 21.49 -35.50
CA ARG A 7 0.08 21.39 -35.15
C ARG A 7 0.47 20.01 -34.60
N PHE A 8 -0.51 19.21 -34.18
CA PHE A 8 -0.30 17.93 -33.50
C PHE A 8 -0.48 16.79 -34.51
N SER A 9 0.55 16.54 -35.31
CA SER A 9 0.58 15.45 -36.30
C SER A 9 1.95 14.78 -36.35
N PHE A 10 1.98 13.50 -36.70
CA PHE A 10 3.20 12.74 -36.89
C PHE A 10 3.25 12.13 -38.29
N GLN A 11 4.46 11.98 -38.81
CA GLN A 11 4.73 11.34 -40.10
C GLN A 11 4.88 9.84 -39.88
N THR A 12 4.06 9.04 -40.55
CA THR A 12 4.22 7.58 -40.58
C THR A 12 5.41 7.21 -41.48
N LYS A 13 6.01 6.01 -41.29
CA LYS A 13 7.11 5.49 -42.14
C LYS A 13 6.80 5.54 -43.65
N ASN A 14 5.51 5.51 -44.01
CA ASN A 14 5.03 5.56 -45.38
C ASN A 14 4.87 7.00 -45.94
N GLY A 15 5.32 8.02 -45.21
CA GLY A 15 5.25 9.43 -45.61
C GLY A 15 3.88 10.09 -45.48
N VAL A 16 2.91 9.42 -44.84
CA VAL A 16 1.57 9.94 -44.57
C VAL A 16 1.55 10.66 -43.23
N THR A 17 1.12 11.94 -43.24
CA THR A 17 0.87 12.73 -42.04
C THR A 17 -0.46 12.34 -41.41
N VAL A 18 -0.44 11.85 -40.17
CA VAL A 18 -1.64 11.52 -39.41
C VAL A 18 -1.73 12.44 -38.21
N ALA A 19 -2.91 12.98 -37.95
CA ALA A 19 -3.16 13.80 -36.75
C ALA A 19 -3.09 12.93 -35.49
N ASP A 20 -2.47 13.45 -34.43
CA ASP A 20 -2.45 12.78 -33.14
C ASP A 20 -3.87 12.72 -32.56
N ARG A 21 -4.21 11.66 -31.82
CA ARG A 21 -5.50 11.56 -31.12
C ARG A 21 -5.65 12.67 -30.08
N LYS A 22 -4.52 13.16 -29.55
CA LYS A 22 -4.44 14.22 -28.54
C LYS A 22 -4.14 15.57 -29.21
N ASN A 23 -5.10 16.12 -29.93
CA ASN A 23 -4.95 17.35 -30.71
C ASN A 23 -5.87 18.49 -30.24
N PHE A 24 -5.64 19.68 -30.81
CA PHE A 24 -6.38 20.90 -30.50
C PHE A 24 -7.09 21.48 -31.74
N ASP A 25 -7.51 20.61 -32.66
CA ASP A 25 -8.03 20.99 -33.98
C ASP A 25 -9.52 21.36 -33.92
N THR A 26 -10.32 20.59 -33.16
CA THR A 26 -11.75 20.85 -32.93
C THR A 26 -12.07 20.97 -31.44
N ILE A 27 -13.23 21.59 -31.12
CA ILE A 27 -13.52 21.98 -29.73
C ILE A 27 -13.62 20.71 -28.88
N LEU A 28 -14.30 19.70 -29.42
CA LEU A 28 -14.42 18.39 -28.78
C LEU A 28 -13.06 17.73 -28.55
N TRP A 29 -12.19 17.65 -29.55
CA TRP A 29 -10.85 17.06 -29.37
C TRP A 29 -9.99 17.85 -28.39
N SER A 30 -10.11 19.18 -28.40
CA SER A 30 -9.42 20.03 -27.42
C SER A 30 -9.96 19.82 -26.00
N MET A 31 -11.27 19.62 -25.82
CA MET A 31 -11.86 19.31 -24.52
C MET A 31 -11.39 17.94 -24.01
N VAL A 32 -11.35 16.92 -24.87
CA VAL A 32 -10.82 15.59 -24.51
C VAL A 32 -9.33 15.67 -24.14
N THR A 33 -8.54 16.39 -24.92
CA THR A 33 -7.10 16.56 -24.67
C THR A 33 -6.85 17.34 -23.38
N VAL A 34 -7.63 18.40 -23.11
CA VAL A 34 -7.57 19.13 -21.84
C VAL A 34 -8.00 18.23 -20.68
N PHE A 35 -9.08 17.46 -20.82
CA PHE A 35 -9.53 16.51 -19.80
C PHE A 35 -8.43 15.50 -19.46
N GLN A 36 -7.77 14.93 -20.47
CA GLN A 36 -6.64 14.02 -20.29
C GLN A 36 -5.46 14.68 -19.54
N ILE A 37 -5.17 15.96 -19.81
CA ILE A 37 -4.15 16.71 -19.06
C ILE A 37 -4.62 16.94 -17.61
N LEU A 38 -5.90 17.25 -17.39
CA LEU A 38 -6.48 17.43 -16.06
C LEU A 38 -6.46 16.14 -15.24
N THR A 39 -6.65 14.96 -15.85
CA THR A 39 -6.53 13.66 -15.17
C THR A 39 -5.08 13.21 -14.95
N GLN A 40 -4.10 14.00 -15.41
CA GLN A 40 -2.66 13.68 -15.35
C GLN A 40 -2.30 12.38 -16.10
N GLU A 41 -3.05 12.03 -17.13
CA GLU A 41 -2.74 10.89 -18.00
C GLU A 41 -2.00 11.35 -19.25
N ASP A 42 -0.79 10.83 -19.48
CA ASP A 42 0.05 11.18 -20.64
C ASP A 42 0.23 12.69 -20.93
N TRP A 43 0.02 13.55 -19.93
CA TRP A 43 0.15 15.01 -20.06
C TRP A 43 1.54 15.43 -20.54
N ASN A 44 2.56 14.68 -20.17
CA ASN A 44 3.95 14.88 -20.62
C ASN A 44 4.05 14.86 -22.14
N LEU A 45 3.42 13.89 -22.80
CA LEU A 45 3.47 13.74 -24.25
C LEU A 45 2.83 14.94 -24.95
N VAL A 46 1.65 15.37 -24.47
CA VAL A 46 0.94 16.53 -25.01
C VAL A 46 1.74 17.81 -24.80
N LEU A 47 2.40 17.95 -23.65
CA LEU A 47 3.27 19.08 -23.33
C LEU A 47 4.50 19.13 -24.25
N TYR A 48 5.19 18.00 -24.44
CA TYR A 48 6.36 17.93 -25.32
C TYR A 48 5.96 18.20 -26.78
N ASN A 49 4.87 17.61 -27.26
CA ASN A 49 4.34 17.84 -28.60
C ASN A 49 3.93 19.31 -28.81
N GLY A 50 3.33 19.94 -27.80
CA GLY A 50 2.97 21.36 -27.83
C GLY A 50 4.18 22.29 -27.87
N MET A 51 5.24 21.97 -27.13
CA MET A 51 6.49 22.74 -27.18
C MET A 51 7.21 22.59 -28.52
N SER A 52 7.28 21.37 -29.06
CA SER A 52 7.94 21.11 -30.33
C SER A 52 7.20 21.72 -31.52
N ALA A 53 5.87 21.78 -31.47
CA ALA A 53 5.06 22.26 -32.59
C ALA A 53 4.81 23.78 -32.58
N THR A 54 5.07 24.46 -31.47
CA THR A 54 4.80 25.90 -31.32
C THR A 54 6.05 26.66 -30.87
N PHE A 55 6.34 26.63 -29.56
CA PHE A 55 7.49 27.30 -28.95
C PHE A 55 7.71 26.75 -27.55
N PRO A 56 8.94 26.79 -27.00
CA PRO A 56 9.25 26.26 -25.67
C PRO A 56 8.39 26.85 -24.54
N TRP A 57 7.98 28.12 -24.64
CA TRP A 57 7.13 28.79 -23.64
C TRP A 57 5.70 28.22 -23.54
N ALA A 58 5.27 27.36 -24.48
CA ALA A 58 3.99 26.66 -24.40
C ALA A 58 3.88 25.81 -23.11
N VAL A 59 5.01 25.43 -22.50
CA VAL A 59 5.06 24.78 -21.19
C VAL A 59 4.28 25.54 -20.11
N LEU A 60 4.28 26.88 -20.15
CA LEU A 60 3.60 27.70 -19.15
C LEU A 60 2.08 27.52 -19.18
N TYR A 61 1.50 27.30 -20.37
CA TYR A 61 0.08 27.02 -20.51
C TYR A 61 -0.29 25.69 -19.84
N PHE A 62 0.46 24.62 -20.15
CA PHE A 62 0.19 23.28 -19.60
C PHE A 62 0.48 23.19 -18.10
N VAL A 63 1.62 23.73 -17.64
CA VAL A 63 1.97 23.76 -16.22
C VAL A 63 0.98 24.63 -15.44
N GLY A 64 0.59 25.80 -15.98
CA GLY A 64 -0.44 26.64 -15.38
C GLY A 64 -1.78 25.93 -15.24
N LEU A 65 -2.19 25.19 -16.28
CA LEU A 65 -3.42 24.40 -16.26
C LEU A 65 -3.38 23.28 -15.20
N ILE A 66 -2.27 22.56 -15.08
CA ILE A 66 -2.09 21.50 -14.06
C ILE A 66 -2.06 22.10 -12.64
N VAL A 67 -1.39 23.24 -12.45
CA VAL A 67 -1.33 23.91 -11.14
C VAL A 67 -2.71 24.43 -10.73
N LEU A 68 -3.49 24.98 -11.67
CA LEU A 68 -4.85 25.44 -11.40
C LEU A 68 -5.79 24.27 -11.09
N GLU A 69 -5.70 23.17 -11.84
CA GLU A 69 -6.46 21.94 -11.60
C GLU A 69 -6.26 21.40 -10.19
N ARG A 70 -5.00 21.14 -9.83
CA ARG A 70 -4.60 20.58 -8.55
C ARG A 70 -5.07 21.42 -7.36
N ASN A 71 -5.07 22.75 -7.52
CA ASN A 71 -5.36 23.66 -6.42
C ASN A 71 -6.83 24.07 -6.32
N ILE A 72 -7.58 24.09 -7.41
CA ILE A 72 -8.94 24.64 -7.42
C ILE A 72 -9.98 23.54 -7.50
N ILE A 73 -9.96 22.73 -8.56
CA ILE A 73 -11.09 21.84 -8.89
C ILE A 73 -11.15 20.68 -7.90
N LEU A 74 -10.03 19.99 -7.66
CA LEU A 74 -9.98 18.87 -6.72
C LEU A 74 -10.26 19.32 -5.28
N ASN A 75 -9.73 20.47 -4.86
CA ASN A 75 -9.96 20.98 -3.51
C ASN A 75 -11.41 21.39 -3.27
N ILE A 76 -12.07 22.00 -4.27
CA ILE A 76 -13.51 22.31 -4.18
C ILE A 76 -14.34 21.03 -4.12
N LEU A 77 -14.05 20.05 -5.00
CA LEU A 77 -14.78 18.79 -5.04
C LEU A 77 -14.60 18.00 -3.74
N MET A 78 -13.38 17.87 -3.25
CA MET A 78 -13.08 17.22 -1.97
C MET A 78 -13.78 17.92 -0.82
N GLY A 79 -13.81 19.26 -0.80
CA GLY A 79 -14.54 20.01 0.23
C GLY A 79 -16.05 19.75 0.21
N ILE A 80 -16.66 19.63 -0.96
CA ILE A 80 -18.08 19.26 -1.09
C ILE A 80 -18.32 17.83 -0.59
N VAL A 81 -17.48 16.88 -1.01
CA VAL A 81 -17.59 15.47 -0.61
C VAL A 81 -17.40 15.32 0.89
N GLU A 82 -16.38 15.94 1.46
CA GLU A 82 -16.12 15.93 2.90
C GLU A 82 -17.33 16.46 3.67
N ARG A 83 -17.86 17.63 3.26
CA ARG A 83 -19.04 18.21 3.89
C ARG A 83 -20.26 17.28 3.80
N TRP A 84 -20.49 16.70 2.63
CA TRP A 84 -21.58 15.75 2.42
C TRP A 84 -21.43 14.49 3.27
N ILE A 85 -20.20 13.96 3.43
CA ILE A 85 -19.91 12.83 4.30
C ILE A 85 -20.18 13.17 5.76
N ILE A 86 -19.76 14.36 6.21
CA ILE A 86 -19.99 14.81 7.59
C ILE A 86 -21.49 14.95 7.87
N ASP A 87 -22.23 15.58 6.96
CA ASP A 87 -23.68 15.75 7.08
C ASP A 87 -24.38 14.38 7.12
N MET A 88 -24.02 13.46 6.21
CA MET A 88 -24.56 12.10 6.18
C MET A 88 -24.23 11.31 7.44
N SER A 89 -23.01 11.45 7.96
CA SER A 89 -22.59 10.85 9.22
C SER A 89 -23.43 11.39 10.39
N SER A 90 -23.71 12.69 10.44
CA SER A 90 -24.51 13.27 11.54
C SER A 90 -25.93 12.70 11.65
N TYR A 91 -26.54 12.28 10.53
CA TYR A 91 -27.86 11.64 10.55
C TYR A 91 -27.81 10.14 10.94
N GLY A 92 -26.70 9.45 10.74
CA GLY A 92 -26.55 8.00 11.01
C GLY A 92 -25.70 7.63 12.24
N PHE A 93 -24.88 8.55 12.77
CA PHE A 93 -23.81 8.25 13.73
C PHE A 93 -24.17 8.52 15.19
N SER A 94 -25.27 9.25 15.45
CA SER A 94 -25.77 9.52 16.80
C SER A 94 -26.20 8.25 17.58
N THR A 95 -26.26 7.09 16.91
CA THR A 95 -26.60 5.81 17.53
C THR A 95 -25.43 4.83 17.70
N ILE A 96 -24.22 5.09 17.17
CA ILE A 96 -23.18 4.03 17.04
C ILE A 96 -21.88 4.28 17.83
N PHE A 97 -21.48 5.51 18.15
CA PHE A 97 -20.18 5.73 18.84
C PHE A 97 -20.17 6.87 19.87
N PRO A 98 -20.48 6.59 21.14
CA PRO A 98 -19.90 7.35 22.22
C PRO A 98 -18.39 6.99 22.28
N ILE A 99 -17.53 7.90 21.84
CA ILE A 99 -16.06 7.83 22.04
C ILE A 99 -15.73 7.60 23.53
N GLU A 100 -16.61 8.04 24.42
CA GLU A 100 -16.58 7.81 25.87
C GLU A 100 -16.58 6.32 26.27
N MET A 101 -17.25 5.44 25.52
CA MET A 101 -17.21 3.98 25.79
C MET A 101 -15.92 3.32 25.28
N LEU A 102 -15.23 3.91 24.29
CA LEU A 102 -13.95 3.40 23.79
C LEU A 102 -12.79 3.68 24.74
N PHE A 103 -12.87 4.76 25.52
CA PHE A 103 -11.89 5.10 26.56
C PHE A 103 -12.14 4.40 27.90
N LYS A 104 -13.29 3.73 28.07
CA LYS A 104 -13.51 2.88 29.25
C LYS A 104 -12.75 1.57 29.08
N SER A 105 -11.45 1.64 29.34
CA SER A 105 -10.66 0.44 29.61
C SER A 105 -11.42 -0.39 30.65
N PRO A 106 -11.73 -1.68 30.40
CA PRO A 106 -12.08 -2.55 31.48
C PRO A 106 -10.80 -2.72 32.29
N SER A 107 -10.56 -1.83 33.24
CA SER A 107 -9.67 -2.12 34.36
C SER A 107 -10.35 -3.23 35.15
N SER A 108 -10.25 -4.46 34.65
CA SER A 108 -10.73 -5.64 35.32
C SER A 108 -9.99 -5.69 36.65
N GLN A 109 -10.68 -5.34 37.72
CA GLN A 109 -10.21 -5.45 39.10
C GLN A 109 -9.60 -6.84 39.27
N ILE A 110 -8.33 -6.85 39.68
CA ILE A 110 -7.55 -8.05 39.82
C ILE A 110 -7.82 -8.67 41.19
N THR A 111 -8.25 -9.92 41.17
CA THR A 111 -8.29 -10.85 42.30
C THR A 111 -6.87 -11.23 42.74
N HIS A 112 -6.68 -11.34 44.06
CA HIS A 112 -5.42 -11.64 44.76
C HIS A 112 -4.44 -12.58 44.02
N TYR A 113 -3.29 -12.02 43.59
CA TYR A 113 -2.14 -12.79 43.09
C TYR A 113 -1.15 -13.12 44.22
N SER A 114 -0.36 -14.20 44.06
CA SER A 114 0.79 -14.48 44.94
C SER A 114 1.90 -13.43 44.73
N PRO A 115 2.72 -13.10 45.75
CA PRO A 115 3.68 -12.00 45.70
C PRO A 115 4.71 -12.13 44.55
N MET A 116 5.16 -13.35 44.25
CA MET A 116 6.06 -13.63 43.13
C MET A 116 5.41 -13.37 41.77
N ARG A 117 4.12 -13.73 41.61
CA ARG A 117 3.39 -13.52 40.35
C ARG A 117 3.00 -12.06 40.16
N TRP A 118 2.75 -11.34 41.26
CA TRP A 118 2.42 -9.93 41.22
C TRP A 118 3.60 -9.07 40.78
N SER A 119 4.83 -9.39 41.22
CA SER A 119 6.03 -8.68 40.75
C SER A 119 6.34 -8.93 39.27
N ILE A 120 6.16 -10.16 38.77
CA ILE A 120 6.30 -10.47 37.33
C ILE A 120 5.22 -9.77 36.51
N TYR A 121 3.99 -9.72 37.05
CA TYR A 121 2.88 -9.00 36.43
C TYR A 121 3.17 -7.51 36.32
N ASP A 122 3.65 -6.88 37.40
CA ASP A 122 3.97 -5.45 37.44
C ASP A 122 5.10 -5.10 36.46
N LEU A 123 6.14 -5.94 36.38
CA LEU A 123 7.20 -5.81 35.38
C LEU A 123 6.67 -5.94 33.94
N CYS A 124 5.78 -6.88 33.67
CA CYS A 124 5.19 -7.11 32.33
C CYS A 124 4.18 -6.03 31.91
N VAL A 125 3.57 -5.34 32.88
CA VAL A 125 2.62 -4.24 32.64
C VAL A 125 3.32 -2.89 32.61
N SER A 126 4.56 -2.81 33.07
CA SER A 126 5.35 -1.58 33.02
C SER A 126 5.62 -1.14 31.58
N ASP A 127 5.46 0.17 31.32
CA ASP A 127 5.78 0.76 30.02
C ASP A 127 7.25 0.57 29.63
N PHE A 128 8.12 0.38 30.63
CA PHE A 128 9.55 0.13 30.42
C PHE A 128 9.80 -1.11 29.55
N LEU A 129 9.08 -2.22 29.81
CA LEU A 129 9.26 -3.45 29.04
C LEU A 129 8.77 -3.26 27.59
N ASP A 130 7.65 -2.55 27.39
CA ASP A 130 7.11 -2.26 26.07
C ASP A 130 8.01 -1.29 25.26
N TYR A 131 8.63 -0.29 25.90
CA TYR A 131 9.64 0.56 25.26
C TYR A 131 10.91 -0.21 24.92
N PHE A 132 11.37 -1.08 25.83
CA PHE A 132 12.56 -1.91 25.62
C PHE A 132 12.39 -2.85 24.44
N THR A 133 11.25 -3.53 24.32
CA THR A 133 10.98 -4.46 23.23
C THR A 133 10.81 -3.71 21.90
N THR A 134 10.16 -2.54 21.92
CA THR A 134 10.08 -1.65 20.76
C THR A 134 11.48 -1.20 20.29
N ALA A 135 12.38 -0.85 21.21
CA ALA A 135 13.75 -0.46 20.87
C ALA A 135 14.54 -1.61 20.24
N ILE A 136 14.39 -2.84 20.75
CA ILE A 136 15.01 -4.04 20.18
C ILE A 136 14.51 -4.29 18.76
N VAL A 137 13.20 -4.17 18.52
CA VAL A 137 12.62 -4.33 17.18
C VAL A 137 13.17 -3.27 16.23
N PHE A 138 13.23 -2.01 16.67
CA PHE A 138 13.79 -0.92 15.88
C PHE A 138 15.24 -1.19 15.49
N ILE A 139 16.09 -1.59 16.45
CA ILE A 139 17.48 -1.96 16.18
C ILE A 139 17.54 -3.16 15.22
N SER A 140 16.66 -4.16 15.39
CA SER A 140 16.62 -5.32 14.50
C SER A 140 16.28 -4.97 13.05
N VAL A 141 15.40 -3.99 12.84
CA VAL A 141 15.03 -3.51 11.50
C VAL A 141 16.13 -2.64 10.92
N LEU A 142 16.80 -1.83 11.75
CA LEU A 142 17.96 -1.05 11.35
C LEU A 142 19.11 -1.96 10.88
N MET A 143 19.37 -3.07 11.59
CA MET A 143 20.34 -4.07 11.18
C MET A 143 19.99 -4.71 9.81
N MET A 144 18.71 -4.94 9.54
CA MET A 144 18.25 -5.43 8.22
C MET A 144 18.41 -4.37 7.12
N ALA A 145 18.22 -3.09 7.45
CA ALA A 145 18.37 -1.99 6.49
C ALA A 145 19.83 -1.79 6.05
N PHE A 146 20.81 -2.26 6.83
CA PHE A 146 22.22 -2.22 6.48
C PHE A 146 22.69 -3.42 5.65
N GLU A 147 21.85 -4.42 5.40
CA GLU A 147 22.18 -5.52 4.48
C GLU A 147 22.36 -4.97 3.05
N HIS A 148 23.52 -5.21 2.45
CA HIS A 148 23.81 -4.77 1.08
C HIS A 148 24.17 -5.96 0.18
N TYR A 149 23.96 -5.80 -1.13
CA TYR A 149 24.38 -6.83 -2.09
C TYR A 149 25.91 -6.97 -2.07
N ASN A 150 26.39 -8.21 -1.96
CA ASN A 150 27.82 -8.57 -1.90
C ASN A 150 28.56 -8.06 -0.65
N GLN A 151 28.06 -8.40 0.54
CA GLN A 151 28.64 -8.03 1.84
C GLN A 151 29.80 -8.93 2.29
N PRO A 152 30.79 -8.36 3.03
CA PRO A 152 31.89 -9.14 3.58
C PRO A 152 31.39 -10.08 4.68
N GLU A 153 31.94 -11.30 4.75
CA GLU A 153 31.50 -12.38 5.65
C GLU A 153 31.40 -11.98 7.15
N CYS A 154 32.12 -10.96 7.59
CA CYS A 154 32.02 -10.40 8.93
C CYS A 154 30.65 -9.80 9.23
N ILE A 155 30.08 -9.05 8.28
CA ILE A 155 28.79 -8.37 8.44
C ILE A 155 27.67 -9.41 8.40
N ASP A 156 27.77 -10.39 7.50
CA ASP A 156 26.83 -11.52 7.39
C ASP A 156 26.71 -12.28 8.71
N LYS A 157 27.85 -12.64 9.32
CA LYS A 157 27.89 -13.32 10.62
C LYS A 157 27.32 -12.44 11.73
N LEU A 158 27.64 -11.16 11.76
CA LEU A 158 27.14 -10.23 12.77
C LEU A 158 25.60 -10.09 12.69
N VAL A 159 25.06 -9.94 11.48
CA VAL A 159 23.61 -9.86 11.24
C VAL A 159 22.92 -11.17 11.62
N GLU A 160 23.52 -12.31 11.30
CA GLU A 160 23.03 -13.64 11.71
C GLU A 160 22.98 -13.80 13.24
N TYR A 161 24.07 -13.48 13.95
CA TYR A 161 24.11 -13.54 15.42
C TYR A 161 23.08 -12.60 16.05
N SER A 162 22.97 -11.37 15.54
CA SER A 162 22.01 -10.39 16.01
C SER A 162 20.57 -10.89 15.87
N TYR A 163 20.26 -11.56 14.76
CA TYR A 163 18.94 -12.14 14.51
C TYR A 163 18.57 -13.22 15.54
N TYR A 164 19.50 -14.09 15.92
CA TYR A 164 19.27 -15.09 16.97
C TYR A 164 19.01 -14.44 18.35
N VAL A 165 19.83 -13.46 18.72
CA VAL A 165 19.68 -12.74 20.00
C VAL A 165 18.32 -12.06 20.09
N PHE A 166 17.91 -11.32 19.05
CA PHE A 166 16.60 -10.66 19.03
C PHE A 166 15.43 -11.66 19.10
N THR A 167 15.54 -12.79 18.41
CA THR A 167 14.52 -13.85 18.47
C THR A 167 14.41 -14.43 19.88
N ALA A 168 15.53 -14.66 20.56
CA ALA A 168 15.53 -15.16 21.93
C ALA A 168 14.86 -14.18 22.90
N VAL A 169 15.10 -12.87 22.75
CA VAL A 169 14.45 -11.86 23.58
C VAL A 169 12.93 -11.81 23.35
N LEU A 170 12.47 -11.91 22.10
CA LEU A 170 11.03 -11.97 21.78
C LEU A 170 10.34 -13.21 22.39
N ILE A 171 11.01 -14.36 22.34
CA ILE A 171 10.49 -15.59 22.97
C ILE A 171 10.42 -15.43 24.49
N MET A 172 11.46 -14.84 25.09
CA MET A 172 11.51 -14.59 26.53
C MET A 172 10.41 -13.61 26.97
N GLU A 173 10.16 -12.55 26.20
CA GLU A 173 9.04 -11.62 26.42
C GLU A 173 7.68 -12.35 26.41
N VAL A 174 7.41 -13.16 25.39
CA VAL A 174 6.15 -13.92 25.28
C VAL A 174 6.01 -14.90 26.44
N ALA A 175 7.09 -15.57 26.85
CA ALA A 175 7.09 -16.49 27.98
C ALA A 175 6.79 -15.77 29.30
N LEU A 176 7.41 -14.60 29.55
CA LEU A 176 7.12 -13.77 30.72
C LEU A 176 5.65 -13.32 30.75
N LYS A 177 5.12 -12.85 29.63
CA LYS A 177 3.71 -12.46 29.50
C LYS A 177 2.77 -13.64 29.71
N LEU A 178 3.12 -14.84 29.23
CA LEU A 178 2.32 -16.04 29.43
C LEU A 178 2.24 -16.44 30.91
N VAL A 179 3.35 -16.35 31.66
CA VAL A 179 3.40 -16.63 33.10
C VAL A 179 2.64 -15.56 33.91
N ALA A 180 2.77 -14.30 33.53
CA ALA A 180 2.10 -13.16 34.17
C ALA A 180 0.57 -13.22 34.05
N PHE A 181 0.03 -13.37 32.83
CA PHE A 181 -1.41 -13.31 32.57
C PHE A 181 -2.11 -14.68 32.68
N GLY A 182 -1.37 -15.77 32.53
CA GLY A 182 -1.91 -17.12 32.40
C GLY A 182 -2.46 -17.42 31.00
N VAL A 183 -2.44 -18.70 30.60
CA VAL A 183 -2.72 -19.16 29.23
C VAL A 183 -4.06 -18.67 28.67
N LEU A 184 -5.16 -18.86 29.39
CA LEU A 184 -6.51 -18.55 28.88
C LEU A 184 -6.77 -17.05 28.68
N ARG A 185 -6.26 -16.20 29.58
CA ARG A 185 -6.42 -14.75 29.46
C ARG A 185 -5.50 -14.19 28.38
N PHE A 186 -4.32 -14.78 28.23
CA PHE A 186 -3.33 -14.38 27.24
C PHE A 186 -3.85 -14.53 25.80
N PHE A 187 -4.50 -15.65 25.45
CA PHE A 187 -5.04 -15.86 24.08
C PHE A 187 -6.30 -15.05 23.75
N LYS A 188 -7.00 -14.48 24.74
CA LYS A 188 -8.21 -13.68 24.48
C LYS A 188 -7.90 -12.28 23.93
N SER A 189 -6.70 -11.76 24.17
CA SER A 189 -6.26 -10.45 23.67
C SER A 189 -5.62 -10.58 22.28
N ARG A 190 -6.19 -9.90 21.26
CA ARG A 190 -5.63 -9.88 19.89
C ARG A 190 -4.20 -9.34 19.83
N TRP A 191 -3.83 -8.44 20.73
CA TRP A 191 -2.50 -7.84 20.77
C TRP A 191 -1.43 -8.76 21.37
N ASN A 192 -1.82 -9.63 22.30
CA ASN A 192 -0.94 -10.67 22.82
C ASN A 192 -0.80 -11.83 21.82
N LEU A 193 -1.87 -12.11 21.07
CA LEU A 193 -1.82 -13.07 19.95
C LEU A 193 -0.86 -12.60 18.86
N LEU A 194 -0.79 -11.28 18.59
CA LEU A 194 0.18 -10.70 17.67
C LEU A 194 1.63 -10.94 18.14
N ASP A 195 1.93 -10.81 19.43
CA ASP A 195 3.27 -11.12 19.97
C ASP A 195 3.64 -12.58 19.73
N VAL A 196 2.72 -13.51 19.97
CA VAL A 196 2.96 -14.93 19.70
C VAL A 196 3.15 -15.18 18.22
N ALA A 197 2.33 -14.58 17.36
CA ALA A 197 2.47 -14.73 15.92
C ALA A 197 3.85 -14.25 15.42
N VAL A 198 4.35 -13.13 15.95
CA VAL A 198 5.68 -12.59 15.62
C VAL A 198 6.81 -13.47 16.17
N ALA A 199 6.68 -14.01 17.38
CA ALA A 199 7.66 -14.95 17.93
C ALA A 199 7.69 -16.26 17.14
N LEU A 200 6.51 -16.79 16.78
CA LEU A 200 6.37 -18.00 15.95
C LEU A 200 6.91 -17.79 14.54
N SER A 201 6.60 -16.68 13.88
CA SER A 201 7.14 -16.38 12.54
C SER A 201 8.67 -16.30 12.54
N SER A 202 9.26 -15.78 13.61
CA SER A 202 10.71 -15.73 13.81
C SER A 202 11.34 -17.13 13.98
N ILE A 203 10.68 -18.02 14.72
CA ILE A 203 11.11 -19.42 14.86
C ILE A 203 11.02 -20.15 13.52
N ILE A 204 9.91 -19.98 12.79
CA ILE A 204 9.70 -20.58 11.47
C ILE A 204 10.81 -20.15 10.51
N SER A 205 11.17 -18.86 10.48
CA SER A 205 12.26 -18.37 9.64
C SER A 205 13.60 -19.08 9.94
N ILE A 206 13.95 -19.31 11.22
CA ILE A 206 15.18 -20.04 11.59
C ILE A 206 15.13 -21.50 11.14
N VAL A 207 14.01 -22.18 11.39
CA VAL A 207 13.84 -23.60 11.06
C VAL A 207 13.91 -23.79 9.55
N VAL A 208 13.28 -22.89 8.80
CA VAL A 208 13.25 -22.92 7.34
C VAL A 208 14.64 -22.63 6.75
N ASP A 209 15.38 -21.64 7.27
CA ASP A 209 16.77 -21.37 6.86
C ASP A 209 17.66 -22.61 7.02
N LYS A 210 17.42 -23.45 8.05
CA LYS A 210 18.21 -24.67 8.31
C LYS A 210 17.74 -25.91 7.54
N THR A 211 16.46 -26.01 7.22
CA THR A 211 15.85 -27.19 6.57
C THR A 211 15.72 -27.04 5.06
N ILE A 212 15.24 -25.89 4.57
CA ILE A 212 14.92 -25.66 3.14
C ILE A 212 16.17 -25.29 2.33
N ALA A 213 17.22 -24.73 2.97
CA ALA A 213 18.53 -24.56 2.34
C ALA A 213 19.14 -25.87 1.82
N LYS A 214 18.71 -27.02 2.37
CA LYS A 214 19.17 -28.35 1.92
C LYS A 214 18.34 -28.98 0.81
N VAL A 215 17.10 -28.52 0.57
CA VAL A 215 16.16 -29.31 -0.26
C VAL A 215 15.58 -28.55 -1.47
N PHE A 216 15.27 -27.25 -1.43
CA PHE A 216 14.37 -26.73 -2.50
C PHE A 216 14.44 -25.30 -3.03
N LEU A 217 15.23 -24.33 -2.57
CA LEU A 217 15.11 -22.95 -3.11
C LEU A 217 16.43 -22.23 -3.36
N ASN A 218 16.72 -21.98 -4.65
CA ASN A 218 17.73 -21.03 -5.13
C ASN A 218 17.41 -19.56 -4.75
N ASN A 219 16.26 -19.28 -4.12
CA ASN A 219 15.80 -17.92 -3.80
C ASN A 219 15.44 -17.78 -2.31
N PRO A 220 16.41 -17.47 -1.43
CA PRO A 220 16.19 -17.19 0.00
C PRO A 220 15.40 -15.89 0.27
N SER A 221 14.91 -15.21 -0.76
CA SER A 221 14.36 -13.86 -0.69
C SER A 221 13.05 -13.76 0.11
N ILE A 222 12.18 -14.78 0.07
CA ILE A 222 10.88 -14.75 0.77
C ILE A 222 11.06 -14.87 2.29
N LEU A 223 12.08 -15.61 2.75
CA LEU A 223 12.35 -15.86 4.16
C LEU A 223 12.86 -14.61 4.90
N ARG A 224 13.49 -13.70 4.15
CA ARG A 224 13.94 -12.40 4.66
C ARG A 224 12.75 -11.47 4.94
N VAL A 225 11.69 -11.54 4.12
CA VAL A 225 10.47 -10.72 4.30
C VAL A 225 9.74 -11.05 5.60
N CYS A 226 9.76 -12.32 6.04
CA CYS A 226 9.19 -12.72 7.33
C CYS A 226 9.83 -12.01 8.52
N ARG A 227 11.11 -11.60 8.43
CA ARG A 227 11.81 -10.87 9.50
C ARG A 227 11.26 -9.46 9.67
N VAL A 228 10.77 -8.84 8.58
CA VAL A 228 10.11 -7.53 8.58
C VAL A 228 8.78 -7.57 9.33
N LEU A 229 8.14 -8.74 9.49
CA LEU A 229 6.91 -8.89 10.28
C LEU A 229 7.09 -8.51 11.75
N ARG A 230 8.31 -8.40 12.27
CA ARG A 230 8.59 -7.85 13.61
C ARG A 230 8.11 -6.41 13.75
N LEU A 231 8.06 -5.64 12.65
CA LEU A 231 7.45 -4.31 12.63
C LEU A 231 5.97 -4.32 12.98
N ALA A 232 5.28 -5.47 12.87
CA ALA A 232 3.91 -5.61 13.33
C ALA A 232 3.74 -5.29 14.83
N GLN A 233 4.81 -5.34 15.63
CA GLN A 233 4.75 -4.93 17.03
C GLN A 233 4.56 -3.42 17.20
N VAL A 234 5.02 -2.60 16.25
CA VAL A 234 4.80 -1.14 16.24
C VAL A 234 3.30 -0.80 16.11
N LEU A 235 2.52 -1.71 15.53
CA LEU A 235 1.07 -1.57 15.41
C LEU A 235 0.37 -1.43 16.78
N LYS A 236 0.99 -1.90 17.86
CA LYS A 236 0.48 -1.73 19.23
C LYS A 236 0.54 -0.28 19.71
N ASN A 237 1.57 0.46 19.31
CA ASN A 237 1.72 1.87 19.69
C ASN A 237 0.64 2.72 19.02
N ILE A 238 0.29 2.38 17.79
CA ILE A 238 -0.79 3.02 17.03
C ILE A 238 -2.11 2.24 17.10
N ARG A 239 -2.31 1.38 18.11
CA ARG A 239 -3.47 0.49 18.22
C ARG A 239 -4.80 1.19 18.08
N LEU A 240 -4.91 2.40 18.65
CA LEU A 240 -6.12 3.20 18.57
C LEU A 240 -6.45 3.55 17.12
N LEU A 241 -5.46 4.09 16.38
CA LEU A 241 -5.58 4.45 14.98
C LEU A 241 -5.91 3.25 14.10
N LEU A 242 -5.26 2.11 14.33
CA LEU A 242 -5.56 0.88 13.59
C LEU A 242 -6.96 0.37 13.86
N THR A 243 -7.41 0.39 15.12
CA THR A 243 -8.77 -0.05 15.44
C THR A 243 -9.82 0.88 14.83
N THR A 244 -9.55 2.18 14.71
CA THR A 244 -10.44 3.10 14.00
C THR A 244 -10.42 2.83 12.49
N ILE A 245 -9.25 2.63 11.88
CA ILE A 245 -9.12 2.31 10.45
C ILE A 245 -9.84 1.00 10.10
N ILE A 246 -9.66 -0.05 10.90
CA ILE A 246 -10.32 -1.35 10.67
C ILE A 246 -11.84 -1.21 10.79
N LYS A 247 -12.33 -0.40 11.74
CA LYS A 247 -13.77 -0.13 11.89
C LYS A 247 -14.34 0.64 10.70
N THR A 248 -13.62 1.64 10.20
CA THR A 248 -14.05 2.38 9.01
C THR A 248 -13.94 1.53 7.74
N LEU A 249 -12.95 0.63 7.66
CA LEU A 249 -12.78 -0.27 6.51
C LEU A 249 -13.98 -1.21 6.33
N SER A 250 -14.54 -1.74 7.42
CA SER A 250 -15.75 -2.57 7.37
C SER A 250 -16.97 -1.82 6.81
N GLN A 251 -17.02 -0.50 6.92
CA GLN A 251 -18.08 0.30 6.31
C GLN A 251 -17.86 0.50 4.80
N VAL A 252 -16.60 0.59 4.36
CA VAL A 252 -16.22 0.76 2.94
C VAL A 252 -16.37 -0.56 2.15
N GLU A 253 -16.42 -1.71 2.82
CA GLU A 253 -16.52 -3.03 2.20
C GLU A 253 -17.69 -3.15 1.21
N ASN A 254 -18.88 -2.66 1.60
CA ASN A 254 -20.08 -2.71 0.74
C ASN A 254 -19.91 -1.88 -0.54
N ILE A 255 -19.26 -0.71 -0.43
CA ILE A 255 -18.98 0.17 -1.57
C ILE A 255 -17.95 -0.47 -2.50
N CYS A 256 -16.90 -1.09 -1.94
CA CYS A 256 -15.87 -1.79 -2.70
C CYS A 256 -16.45 -2.98 -3.49
N LEU A 257 -17.34 -3.76 -2.87
CA LEU A 257 -18.04 -4.87 -3.53
C LEU A 257 -18.87 -4.36 -4.72
N LEU A 258 -19.61 -3.26 -4.54
CA LEU A 258 -20.38 -2.64 -5.61
C LEU A 258 -19.49 -2.18 -6.78
N PHE A 259 -18.37 -1.51 -6.51
CA PHE A 259 -17.42 -1.11 -7.55
C PHE A 259 -16.81 -2.32 -8.27
N THR A 260 -16.49 -3.38 -7.54
CA THR A 260 -15.97 -4.63 -8.12
C THR A 260 -16.99 -5.24 -9.08
N PHE A 261 -18.28 -5.21 -8.73
CA PHE A 261 -19.35 -5.67 -9.62
C PHE A 261 -19.46 -4.82 -10.90
N PHE A 262 -19.39 -3.49 -10.80
CA PHE A 262 -19.37 -2.63 -11.98
C PHE A 262 -18.14 -2.89 -12.86
N PHE A 263 -16.96 -3.03 -12.27
CA PHE A 263 -15.76 -3.39 -13.02
C PHE A 263 -15.89 -4.74 -13.72
N PHE A 264 -16.54 -5.72 -13.10
CA PHE A 264 -16.84 -7.00 -13.74
C PHE A 264 -17.73 -6.82 -14.99
N ILE A 265 -18.80 -6.03 -14.90
CA ILE A 265 -19.67 -5.74 -16.05
C ILE A 265 -18.88 -5.06 -17.18
N TYR A 266 -18.10 -4.02 -16.87
CA TYR A 266 -17.29 -3.33 -17.87
C TYR A 266 -16.18 -4.20 -18.45
N ALA A 267 -15.61 -5.13 -17.68
CA ALA A 267 -14.64 -6.09 -18.18
C ALA A 267 -15.27 -7.05 -19.20
N VAL A 268 -16.45 -7.61 -18.91
CA VAL A 268 -17.17 -8.49 -19.86
C VAL A 268 -17.53 -7.71 -21.13
N LEU A 269 -18.08 -6.50 -20.99
CA LEU A 269 -18.37 -5.64 -22.14
C LEU A 269 -17.11 -5.30 -22.94
N GLY A 270 -15.98 -5.06 -22.26
CA GLY A 270 -14.70 -4.79 -22.90
C GLY A 270 -14.18 -5.98 -23.71
N VAL A 271 -14.30 -7.19 -23.19
CA VAL A 271 -13.93 -8.42 -23.92
C VAL A 271 -14.82 -8.62 -25.15
N GLU A 272 -16.13 -8.43 -25.02
CA GLU A 272 -17.08 -8.59 -26.14
C GLU A 272 -16.90 -7.52 -27.22
N LEU A 273 -16.70 -6.26 -26.82
CA LEU A 273 -16.62 -5.14 -27.76
C LEU A 273 -15.22 -5.00 -28.39
N PHE A 274 -14.17 -5.26 -27.62
CA PHE A 274 -12.79 -4.92 -27.99
C PHE A 274 -11.86 -6.13 -28.09
N GLY A 275 -12.29 -7.34 -27.68
CA GLY A 275 -11.44 -8.55 -27.71
C GLY A 275 -10.98 -8.98 -29.10
N ARG A 276 -11.65 -8.53 -30.17
CA ARG A 276 -11.31 -8.83 -31.57
C ARG A 276 -10.71 -7.67 -32.36
N LEU A 277 -10.43 -6.52 -31.73
CA LEU A 277 -9.91 -5.35 -32.45
C LEU A 277 -8.53 -5.55 -33.11
N CYS A 278 -7.73 -6.52 -32.65
CA CYS A 278 -6.44 -6.82 -33.29
C CYS A 278 -6.57 -7.73 -34.53
N GLU A 279 -7.73 -8.34 -34.79
CA GLU A 279 -7.89 -9.29 -35.89
C GLU A 279 -8.12 -8.56 -37.24
N SER A 280 -8.69 -7.35 -37.24
CA SER A 280 -9.00 -6.62 -38.48
C SER A 280 -7.81 -5.90 -39.13
N HIS A 281 -6.71 -5.70 -38.41
CA HIS A 281 -5.48 -5.17 -39.02
C HIS A 281 -4.62 -6.24 -39.68
N TYR A 282 -4.86 -7.53 -39.40
CA TYR A 282 -4.13 -8.63 -40.03
C TYR A 282 -4.65 -9.00 -41.43
N GLU A 283 -5.92 -8.78 -41.77
CA GLU A 283 -6.42 -9.14 -43.12
C GLU A 283 -5.91 -8.23 -44.24
N LEU A 284 -5.33 -7.07 -43.93
CA LEU A 284 -4.68 -6.20 -44.92
C LEU A 284 -3.15 -6.41 -44.99
N ASP A 285 -2.53 -6.96 -43.94
CA ASP A 285 -1.08 -7.22 -43.88
C ASP A 285 -0.71 -8.72 -44.01
N ALA A 286 -1.70 -9.62 -44.16
CA ALA A 286 -1.50 -11.07 -44.29
C ALA A 286 -0.72 -11.54 -45.54
N TYR A 287 -0.20 -10.64 -46.36
CA TYR A 287 0.75 -10.98 -47.42
C TYR A 287 2.22 -10.64 -47.10
N THR A 288 2.52 -9.96 -45.99
CA THR A 288 3.90 -9.65 -45.61
C THR A 288 4.12 -9.78 -44.10
N GLU A 289 4.84 -10.84 -43.76
CA GLU A 289 5.59 -11.05 -42.51
C GLU A 289 4.80 -11.52 -41.28
N SER A 290 4.68 -12.85 -41.20
CA SER A 290 4.96 -13.62 -39.98
C SER A 290 6.11 -13.01 -39.18
N TYR A 291 6.07 -13.14 -37.85
CA TYR A 291 7.03 -12.65 -36.83
C TYR A 291 6.68 -11.28 -36.21
N CYS A 292 5.87 -11.31 -35.15
CA CYS A 292 5.98 -10.53 -33.89
C CYS A 292 4.63 -10.62 -33.16
N CYS A 293 4.47 -10.90 -31.87
CA CYS A 293 5.33 -11.34 -30.79
C CYS A 293 4.36 -11.81 -29.68
N PHE A 294 4.39 -13.09 -29.31
CA PHE A 294 4.03 -13.53 -27.96
C PHE A 294 5.35 -13.58 -27.20
N ASN A 295 5.62 -12.54 -26.42
CA ASN A 295 6.49 -12.55 -25.24
C ASN A 295 6.21 -11.30 -24.42
#